data_AF-A0AAU2SSR9-F1
#
_entry.id   AF-A0AAU2SSR9-F1
#
_cell.length_a   1.000
_cell.length_b   1.000
_cell.length_c   1.000
_cell.angle_alpha   90.00
_cell.angle_beta   90.00
_cell.angle_gamma   90.00
#
_symmetry.space_group_name_H-M   'P 1'
#
loop_
_entity.id
_entity.type
_entity.pdbx_description
1 polymer ?
#
loop_
_entity_poly.entity_id
_entity_poly.type
_entity_poly.pdbx_seq_one_letter_code
_entity_poly.pdbx_strand_id
1 'polypeptide(L)'
;MTTKQVKRAFKYRFCPTDAQAAELSRTFGCMRKVYNLALDARTRAWARQERINYNQTSAMLTAWKRTQELAYLGEVSSVPLQQTLRHLQVAFTNFFGRQAQYPRFKSKKKSRRSAEYTTSGFRFREGRLTLAKMADPLTCECGAVHDRDVNAANNLLAAGLAVSVWGAGVRPQRESSRTGQSAMKQKPPRREP
;
A
#
# COMPACT_ATOMS: atom_id res chain seq x y z
N MET A 1 20.96 -20.76 15.08
CA MET A 1 21.12 -19.44 14.44
C MET A 1 19.74 -18.96 14.01
N THR A 2 19.23 -17.87 14.60
CA THR A 2 17.87 -17.38 14.31
C THR A 2 17.94 -16.47 13.08
N THR A 3 17.42 -16.91 11.95
CA THR A 3 17.35 -16.11 10.71
C THR A 3 16.35 -14.97 10.90
N LYS A 4 16.85 -13.74 10.99
CA LYS A 4 16.02 -12.53 11.08
C LYS A 4 15.36 -12.28 9.71
N GLN A 5 14.05 -12.47 9.63
CA GLN A 5 13.29 -12.18 8.41
C GLN A 5 13.21 -10.66 8.21
N VAL A 6 13.72 -10.16 7.08
CA VAL A 6 13.70 -8.73 6.73
C VAL A 6 12.72 -8.50 5.58
N LYS A 7 11.79 -7.55 5.74
CA LYS A 7 10.89 -7.14 4.66
C LYS A 7 11.63 -6.20 3.71
N ARG A 8 11.62 -6.52 2.41
CA ARG A 8 12.19 -5.68 1.35
C ARG A 8 11.09 -5.09 0.49
N ALA A 9 11.32 -3.88 -0.02
CA ALA A 9 10.46 -3.23 -1.00
C ALA A 9 11.24 -3.06 -2.31
N PHE A 10 10.58 -3.35 -3.43
CA PHE A 10 11.17 -3.25 -4.76
C PHE A 10 10.32 -2.33 -5.63
N LYS A 11 10.98 -1.60 -6.53
CA LYS A 11 10.33 -0.70 -7.49
C LYS A 11 10.68 -1.13 -8.89
N TYR A 12 9.66 -1.39 -9.69
CA TYR A 12 9.78 -1.86 -11.07
C TYR A 12 9.05 -0.89 -12.00
N ARG A 13 9.51 -0.83 -13.26
CA ARG A 13 8.82 -0.13 -14.34
C ARG A 13 8.30 -1.17 -15.32
N PHE A 14 7.01 -1.14 -15.60
CA PHE A 14 6.37 -1.99 -16.59
C PHE A 14 5.81 -1.14 -17.72
N CYS A 15 5.73 -1.73 -18.91
CA CYS A 15 5.19 -1.10 -20.11
C CYS A 15 3.90 -1.82 -20.50
N PRO A 16 2.74 -1.36 -20.00
CA PRO A 16 1.47 -1.99 -20.32
C PRO A 16 1.13 -1.83 -21.80
N THR A 17 0.46 -2.83 -22.39
CA THR A 17 -0.24 -2.67 -23.66
C THR A 17 -1.37 -1.66 -23.54
N ASP A 18 -1.89 -1.16 -24.66
CA ASP A 18 -3.02 -0.21 -24.63
C ASP A 18 -4.24 -0.76 -23.89
N ALA A 19 -4.53 -2.05 -24.09
CA ALA A 19 -5.61 -2.73 -23.37
C ALA A 19 -5.35 -2.80 -21.85
N GLN A 20 -4.12 -3.12 -21.42
CA GLN A 20 -3.73 -3.12 -20.01
C GLN A 20 -3.78 -1.71 -19.41
N ALA A 21 -3.33 -0.69 -20.15
CA ALA A 21 -3.38 0.71 -19.73
C ALA A 21 -4.82 1.21 -19.57
N ALA A 22 -5.73 0.78 -20.46
CA ALA A 22 -7.16 1.06 -20.36
C ALA A 22 -7.78 0.39 -19.11
N GLU A 23 -7.45 -0.87 -18.82
CA GLU A 23 -7.89 -1.58 -17.61
C GLU A 23 -7.39 -0.90 -16.32
N LEU A 24 -6.12 -0.49 -16.28
CA LEU A 24 -5.57 0.28 -15.16
C LEU A 24 -6.30 1.62 -14.98
N SER A 25 -6.56 2.32 -16.09
CA SER A 25 -7.28 3.59 -16.05
C SER A 25 -8.72 3.43 -15.55
N ARG A 26 -9.43 2.37 -15.98
CA ARG A 26 -10.75 2.00 -15.44
C ARG A 26 -10.68 1.69 -13.95
N THR A 27 -9.68 0.91 -13.52
CA THR A 27 -9.45 0.58 -12.11
C THR A 27 -9.26 1.84 -11.26
N PHE A 28 -8.40 2.78 -11.67
CA PHE A 28 -8.20 4.03 -10.93
C PHE A 28 -9.47 4.89 -10.88
N GLY A 29 -10.25 4.89 -11.96
CA GLY A 29 -11.56 5.56 -12.02
C GLY A 29 -12.55 4.97 -11.01
N CYS A 30 -12.68 3.65 -10.99
CA CYS A 30 -13.56 2.92 -10.07
C CYS A 30 -13.15 3.14 -8.61
N MET A 31 -11.84 3.05 -8.29
CA MET A 31 -11.32 3.34 -6.95
C MET A 31 -11.67 4.76 -6.51
N ARG A 32 -11.51 5.76 -7.39
CA ARG A 32 -11.88 7.15 -7.08
C ARG A 32 -13.38 7.28 -6.76
N LYS A 33 -14.25 6.68 -7.58
CA LYS A 33 -15.71 6.72 -7.36
C LYS A 33 -16.08 6.03 -6.05
N VAL A 34 -15.57 4.82 -5.79
CA VAL A 34 -15.81 4.09 -4.53
C VAL A 34 -15.33 4.86 -3.31
N TYR A 35 -14.13 5.45 -3.37
CA TYR A 35 -13.63 6.29 -2.28
C TYR A 35 -14.57 7.46 -1.99
N ASN A 36 -14.99 8.18 -3.03
CA ASN A 36 -15.83 9.37 -2.87
C ASN A 36 -17.23 9.00 -2.37
N LEU A 37 -17.84 7.91 -2.88
CA LEU A 37 -19.12 7.41 -2.37
C LEU A 37 -19.03 7.00 -0.89
N ALA A 38 -17.96 6.31 -0.49
CA ALA A 38 -17.75 5.89 0.89
C ALA A 38 -17.47 7.08 1.82
N LEU A 39 -16.69 8.07 1.36
CA LEU A 39 -16.45 9.30 2.10
C LEU A 39 -17.74 10.09 2.29
N ASP A 40 -18.55 10.24 1.24
CA ASP A 40 -19.86 10.89 1.31
C ASP A 40 -20.78 10.18 2.30
N ALA A 41 -20.93 8.86 2.19
CA ALA A 41 -21.77 8.07 3.10
C ALA A 41 -21.34 8.24 4.56
N ARG A 42 -20.03 8.17 4.84
CA ARG A 42 -19.48 8.38 6.19
C ARG A 42 -19.68 9.81 6.69
N THR A 43 -19.55 10.81 5.82
CA THR A 43 -19.76 12.22 6.16
C THR A 43 -21.25 12.48 6.49
N ARG A 44 -22.18 11.92 5.71
CA ARG A 44 -23.62 12.02 5.99
C ARG A 44 -24.03 11.31 7.28
N ALA A 45 -23.46 10.13 7.56
CA ALA A 45 -23.69 9.43 8.82
C ALA A 45 -23.18 10.23 10.01
N TRP A 46 -22.00 10.85 9.88
CA TRP A 46 -21.45 11.70 10.93
C TRP A 46 -22.36 12.89 11.27
N ALA A 47 -22.98 13.51 10.25
CA ALA A 47 -23.96 14.58 10.48
C ALA A 47 -25.18 14.12 11.31
N ARG A 48 -25.49 12.82 11.30
CA ARG A 48 -26.54 12.17 12.10
C ARG A 48 -26.03 11.58 13.41
N GLN A 49 -24.79 11.87 13.80
CA GLN A 49 -24.12 11.28 14.97
C GLN A 49 -23.92 9.75 14.86
N GLU A 50 -23.95 9.20 13.65
CA GLU A 50 -23.70 7.79 13.39
C GLU A 50 -22.24 7.56 12.95
N ARG A 51 -21.75 6.34 13.21
CA ARG A 51 -20.42 5.90 12.77
C ARG A 51 -20.53 4.76 11.78
N ILE A 52 -20.02 5.00 10.57
CA ILE A 52 -19.87 3.97 9.54
C ILE A 52 -18.42 3.45 9.52
N ASN A 53 -18.25 2.15 9.76
CA ASN A 53 -16.97 1.46 9.74
C ASN A 53 -16.65 0.81 8.39
N TYR A 54 -15.49 0.15 8.29
CA TYR A 54 -15.05 -0.54 7.08
C TYR A 54 -16.06 -1.59 6.59
N ASN A 55 -16.57 -2.45 7.48
CA ASN A 55 -17.48 -3.54 7.14
C ASN A 55 -18.77 -3.00 6.51
N GLN A 56 -19.32 -1.92 7.08
CA GLN A 56 -20.50 -1.25 6.51
C GLN A 56 -20.22 -0.67 5.12
N THR A 57 -19.10 0.04 4.91
CA THR A 57 -18.74 0.51 3.56
C THR A 57 -18.44 -0.63 2.58
N SER A 58 -17.96 -1.77 3.05
CA SER A 58 -17.75 -2.97 2.22
C SER A 58 -19.08 -3.59 1.80
N ALA A 59 -20.07 -3.64 2.70
CA ALA A 59 -21.43 -4.08 2.37
C ALA A 59 -22.08 -3.12 1.36
N MET A 60 -21.90 -1.80 1.54
CA MET A 60 -22.35 -0.79 0.58
C MET A 60 -21.70 -0.99 -0.79
N LEU A 61 -20.41 -1.30 -0.87
CA LEU A 61 -19.74 -1.60 -2.14
C LEU A 61 -20.39 -2.80 -2.86
N THR A 62 -20.74 -3.85 -2.13
CA THR A 62 -21.47 -5.00 -2.69
C THR A 62 -22.83 -4.58 -3.22
N ALA A 63 -23.56 -3.73 -2.50
CA ALA A 63 -24.84 -3.20 -2.95
C ALA A 63 -24.69 -2.28 -4.18
N TRP A 64 -23.71 -1.37 -4.20
CA TRP A 64 -23.43 -0.47 -5.31
C TRP A 64 -23.15 -1.26 -6.60
N LYS A 65 -22.35 -2.33 -6.53
CA LYS A 65 -22.07 -3.19 -7.70
C LYS A 65 -23.32 -3.85 -8.31
N ARG A 66 -24.44 -3.91 -7.59
CA ARG A 66 -25.71 -4.46 -8.06
C ARG A 66 -26.64 -3.42 -8.66
N THR A 67 -26.35 -2.12 -8.51
CA THR A 67 -27.16 -1.07 -9.13
C THR A 67 -26.77 -0.89 -10.60
N GLN A 68 -27.74 -0.57 -11.46
CA GLN A 68 -27.48 -0.37 -12.89
C GLN A 68 -26.45 0.74 -13.14
N GLU A 69 -26.49 1.84 -12.37
CA GLU A 69 -25.56 2.97 -12.50
C GLU A 69 -24.11 2.57 -12.18
N LEU A 70 -23.89 1.65 -11.24
CA LEU A 70 -22.56 1.33 -10.71
C LEU A 70 -22.13 -0.12 -10.98
N ALA A 71 -22.85 -0.83 -11.86
CA ALA A 71 -22.54 -2.21 -12.26
C ALA A 71 -21.12 -2.35 -12.82
N TYR A 72 -20.63 -1.31 -13.52
CA TYR A 72 -19.26 -1.28 -14.08
C TYR A 72 -18.16 -1.42 -13.01
N LEU A 73 -18.44 -1.16 -11.72
CA LEU A 73 -17.51 -1.44 -10.62
C LEU A 73 -17.19 -2.95 -10.48
N GLY A 74 -18.00 -3.82 -11.08
CA GLY A 74 -17.78 -5.27 -11.17
C GLY A 74 -16.81 -5.70 -12.27
N GLU A 75 -16.51 -4.84 -13.23
CA GLU A 75 -15.61 -5.15 -14.36
C GLU A 75 -14.15 -5.23 -13.91
N VAL A 76 -13.76 -4.37 -12.97
CA VAL A 76 -12.40 -4.29 -12.43
C VAL A 76 -12.19 -5.25 -11.25
N SER A 77 -10.93 -5.49 -10.89
CA SER A 77 -10.59 -6.31 -9.72
C SER A 77 -11.20 -5.74 -8.43
N SER A 78 -11.81 -6.60 -7.61
CA SER A 78 -12.39 -6.21 -6.31
C SER A 78 -11.34 -5.82 -5.28
N VAL A 79 -10.13 -6.37 -5.39
CA VAL A 79 -9.02 -6.15 -4.45
C VAL A 79 -8.68 -4.67 -4.27
N PRO A 80 -8.36 -3.89 -5.33
CA PRO A 80 -8.06 -2.46 -5.18
C PRO A 80 -9.27 -1.64 -4.69
N LEU A 81 -10.51 -2.06 -4.98
CA LEU A 81 -11.70 -1.38 -4.47
C LEU A 81 -11.85 -1.57 -2.96
N GLN A 82 -11.65 -2.79 -2.45
CA GLN A 82 -11.66 -3.06 -1.01
C GLN A 82 -10.49 -2.37 -0.31
N GLN A 83 -9.30 -2.37 -0.92
CA GLN A 83 -8.14 -1.70 -0.35
C GLN A 83 -8.33 -0.19 -0.25
N THR A 84 -9.04 0.42 -1.22
CA THR A 84 -9.45 1.83 -1.15
C THR A 84 -10.29 2.13 0.09
N LEU A 85 -11.22 1.25 0.45
CA LEU A 85 -12.03 1.40 1.67
C LEU A 85 -11.19 1.23 2.94
N ARG A 86 -10.17 0.35 2.92
CA ARG A 86 -9.22 0.22 4.05
C ARG A 86 -8.36 1.47 4.20
N HIS A 87 -7.88 2.06 3.11
CA HIS A 87 -7.16 3.34 3.16
C HIS A 87 -8.02 4.45 3.74
N LEU A 88 -9.31 4.50 3.38
CA LEU A 88 -10.25 5.44 3.98
C LEU A 88 -10.44 5.19 5.48
N GLN A 89 -10.53 3.92 5.91
CA GLN A 89 -10.60 3.57 7.32
C GLN A 89 -9.37 4.04 8.11
N VAL A 90 -8.16 3.86 7.55
CA VAL A 90 -6.92 4.37 8.16
C VAL A 90 -6.95 5.89 8.23
N ALA A 91 -7.41 6.58 7.18
CA ALA A 91 -7.52 8.03 7.17
C ALA A 91 -8.46 8.56 8.28
N PHE A 92 -9.62 7.92 8.49
CA PHE A 92 -10.51 8.24 9.60
C PHE A 92 -9.88 7.92 10.96
N THR A 93 -9.18 6.79 11.09
CA THR A 93 -8.49 6.42 12.33
C THR A 93 -7.46 7.48 12.72
N ASN A 94 -6.66 7.94 11.76
CA ASN A 94 -5.68 9.00 11.98
C ASN A 94 -6.34 10.36 12.26
N PHE A 95 -7.45 10.68 11.60
CA PHE A 95 -8.22 11.89 11.86
C PHE A 95 -8.74 11.92 13.31
N PHE A 96 -9.41 10.86 13.76
CA PHE A 96 -9.91 10.77 15.13
C PHE A 96 -8.78 10.71 16.17
N GLY A 97 -7.63 10.12 15.81
CA GLY A 97 -6.40 10.15 16.60
C GLY A 97 -5.66 11.50 16.60
N ARG A 98 -6.23 12.54 15.96
CA ARG A 98 -5.63 13.88 15.79
C ARG A 98 -4.24 13.88 15.14
N GLN A 99 -3.94 12.86 14.33
CA GLN A 99 -2.69 12.71 13.59
C GLN A 99 -2.80 13.21 12.14
N ALA A 100 -4.02 13.41 11.64
CA ALA A 100 -4.28 13.87 10.28
C ALA A 100 -5.53 14.74 10.21
N GLN A 101 -5.64 15.52 9.14
CA GLN A 101 -6.85 16.28 8.82
C GLN A 101 -7.97 15.37 8.30
N TYR A 102 -9.19 15.89 8.24
CA TYR A 102 -10.34 15.16 7.71
C TYR A 102 -10.08 14.68 6.27
N PRO A 103 -10.47 13.44 5.91
CA PRO A 103 -10.28 12.94 4.56
C PRO A 103 -11.00 13.80 3.51
N ARG A 104 -10.34 14.08 2.39
CA ARG A 104 -10.89 14.92 1.31
C ARG A 104 -11.30 14.08 0.11
N PHE A 105 -12.34 14.53 -0.61
CA PHE A 105 -12.74 13.94 -1.87
C PHE A 105 -11.60 13.90 -2.89
N LYS A 106 -11.49 12.79 -3.61
CA LYS A 106 -10.51 12.59 -4.68
C LYS A 106 -10.99 13.24 -5.98
N SER A 107 -10.08 13.95 -6.65
CA SER A 107 -10.31 14.63 -7.92
C SER A 107 -9.77 13.80 -9.09
N LYS A 108 -10.47 13.80 -10.24
CA LYS A 108 -9.98 13.15 -11.47
C LYS A 108 -8.69 13.78 -12.00
N LYS A 109 -8.54 15.10 -11.86
CA LYS A 109 -7.40 15.86 -12.38
C LYS A 109 -6.22 15.88 -11.40
N LYS A 110 -6.49 16.04 -10.10
CA LYS A 110 -5.44 16.29 -9.08
C LYS A 110 -5.00 15.04 -8.32
N SER A 111 -5.84 14.01 -8.18
CA SER A 111 -5.47 12.84 -7.38
C SER A 111 -4.55 11.90 -8.15
N ARG A 112 -3.52 11.39 -7.47
CA ARG A 112 -2.60 10.39 -8.00
C ARG A 112 -3.36 9.15 -8.48
N ARG A 113 -3.01 8.66 -9.67
CA ARG A 113 -3.50 7.40 -10.22
C ARG A 113 -2.66 6.27 -9.65
N SER A 114 -3.22 5.53 -8.69
CA SER A 114 -2.53 4.44 -8.01
C SER A 114 -3.52 3.41 -7.52
N ALA A 115 -3.13 2.13 -7.61
CA ALA A 115 -3.87 1.00 -7.09
C ALA A 115 -2.94 0.16 -6.22
N GLU A 116 -3.49 -0.40 -5.15
CA GLU A 116 -2.78 -1.34 -4.29
C GLU A 116 -3.47 -2.70 -4.42
N TYR A 117 -2.67 -3.71 -4.76
CA TYR A 117 -3.09 -5.09 -4.87
C TYR A 117 -2.48 -5.88 -3.71
N THR A 118 -3.31 -6.63 -2.99
CA THR A 118 -2.85 -7.62 -2.02
C THR A 118 -2.38 -8.89 -2.73
N THR A 119 -1.81 -9.85 -2.01
CA THR A 119 -1.32 -11.14 -2.55
C THR A 119 -2.33 -11.88 -3.43
N SER A 120 -3.63 -11.77 -3.12
CA SER A 120 -4.72 -12.35 -3.92
C SER A 120 -5.03 -11.59 -5.23
N GLY A 121 -4.54 -10.37 -5.37
CA GLY A 121 -4.83 -9.48 -6.50
C GLY A 121 -3.79 -9.52 -7.62
N PHE A 122 -2.69 -10.24 -7.44
CA PHE A 122 -1.67 -10.39 -8.46
C PHE A 122 -0.89 -11.69 -8.33
N ARG A 123 -0.38 -12.16 -9.47
CA ARG A 123 0.59 -13.24 -9.58
C ARG A 123 1.92 -12.64 -10.00
N PHE A 124 3.00 -13.12 -9.42
CA PHE A 124 4.34 -12.77 -9.84
C PHE A 124 5.17 -14.04 -9.89
N ARG A 125 5.57 -14.46 -11.09
CA ARG A 125 6.35 -15.67 -11.34
C ARG A 125 7.33 -15.39 -12.46
N GLU A 126 8.57 -15.85 -12.33
CA GLU A 126 9.56 -15.81 -13.42
C GLU A 126 9.73 -14.42 -14.08
N GLY A 127 9.75 -13.33 -13.33
CA GLY A 127 9.83 -12.00 -13.96
C GLY A 127 8.50 -11.33 -14.29
N ARG A 128 7.41 -12.08 -14.25
CA ARG A 128 6.16 -11.69 -14.91
C ARG A 128 5.10 -11.33 -13.88
N LEU A 129 4.71 -10.06 -13.86
CA LEU A 129 3.62 -9.55 -13.03
C LEU A 129 2.29 -9.65 -13.79
N THR A 130 1.35 -10.46 -13.31
CA THR A 130 -0.02 -10.50 -13.82
C THR A 130 -0.97 -9.97 -12.76
N LEU A 131 -1.77 -8.96 -13.08
CA LEU A 131 -2.79 -8.44 -12.18
C LEU A 131 -4.12 -9.19 -12.40
N ALA A 132 -4.92 -9.30 -11.35
CA ALA A 132 -6.27 -9.82 -11.48
C ALA A 132 -7.07 -9.00 -12.51
N LYS A 133 -7.89 -9.69 -13.32
CA LYS A 133 -8.64 -9.13 -14.48
C LYS A 133 -7.77 -8.72 -15.69
N MET A 134 -6.49 -9.09 -15.71
CA MET A 134 -5.65 -9.05 -16.92
C MET A 134 -5.36 -10.47 -17.40
N ALA A 135 -5.44 -10.70 -18.71
CA ALA A 135 -5.09 -11.98 -19.31
C ALA A 135 -3.57 -12.18 -19.32
N ASP A 136 -2.86 -11.18 -19.84
CA ASP A 136 -1.42 -11.26 -20.03
C ASP A 136 -0.62 -10.54 -18.94
N PRO A 137 0.58 -11.03 -18.63
CA PRO A 137 1.51 -10.32 -17.75
C PRO A 137 1.91 -8.96 -18.30
N LEU A 138 2.21 -8.04 -17.38
CA LEU A 138 2.87 -6.79 -17.67
C LEU A 138 4.32 -7.07 -18.07
N THR A 139 4.75 -6.51 -19.20
CA THR A 139 6.12 -6.63 -19.71
C THR A 139 7.01 -5.56 -19.08
N CYS A 140 8.26 -5.91 -18.77
CA CYS A 140 9.31 -4.96 -18.40
C CYS A 140 10.27 -4.80 -19.58
N GLU A 141 10.58 -3.56 -19.97
CA GLU A 141 11.63 -3.27 -20.97
C GLU A 141 13.04 -3.42 -20.42
N CYS A 142 13.19 -3.65 -19.11
CA CYS A 142 14.48 -3.70 -18.43
C CYS A 142 15.32 -4.95 -18.75
N GLY A 143 14.78 -5.92 -19.50
CA GLY A 143 15.45 -7.19 -19.81
C GLY A 143 15.71 -8.09 -18.59
N ALA A 144 15.30 -7.68 -17.39
CA ALA A 144 15.57 -8.40 -16.14
C ALA A 144 14.40 -9.33 -15.77
N VAL A 145 14.73 -10.57 -15.41
CA VAL A 145 13.80 -11.50 -14.77
C VAL A 145 13.62 -11.06 -13.32
N HIS A 146 12.50 -10.42 -13.02
CA HIS A 146 12.11 -10.08 -11.66
C HIS A 146 11.42 -11.26 -10.96
N ASP A 147 12.11 -12.01 -10.10
CA ASP A 147 11.47 -13.03 -9.27
C ASP A 147 11.04 -12.45 -7.90
N ARG A 148 9.83 -12.79 -7.43
CA ARG A 148 9.28 -12.35 -6.13
C ARG A 148 9.71 -13.29 -5.02
N ASP A 149 10.22 -14.47 -5.34
CA ASP A 149 10.63 -15.44 -4.35
C ASP A 149 12.10 -15.25 -3.95
N VAL A 150 12.41 -14.12 -3.28
CA VAL A 150 13.64 -14.00 -2.45
C VAL A 150 13.35 -14.49 -1.02
N ASN A 151 12.69 -15.64 -0.93
CA ASN A 151 13.17 -16.70 -0.04
C ASN A 151 14.11 -17.68 -0.81
N ALA A 152 14.40 -17.45 -2.10
CA ALA A 152 15.51 -18.06 -2.83
C ALA A 152 16.87 -17.38 -2.55
N ALA A 153 17.04 -16.81 -1.35
CA ALA A 153 18.35 -16.53 -0.80
C ALA A 153 19.15 -17.82 -0.49
N ASN A 154 18.56 -19.01 -0.65
CA ASN A 154 19.24 -20.26 -0.29
C ASN A 154 19.91 -21.01 -1.46
N ASN A 155 19.66 -20.69 -2.74
CA ASN A 155 20.10 -21.60 -3.83
C ASN A 155 21.13 -21.07 -4.84
N LEU A 156 21.67 -19.85 -4.72
CA LEU A 156 22.85 -19.41 -5.49
C LEU A 156 23.64 -18.40 -4.65
N LEU A 157 24.38 -18.74 -3.58
CA LEU A 157 25.59 -19.57 -3.57
C LEU A 157 26.63 -19.28 -4.69
N ALA A 158 26.29 -18.55 -5.75
CA ALA A 158 27.23 -18.19 -6.83
C ALA A 158 27.88 -16.81 -6.65
N ALA A 159 27.20 -15.83 -6.02
CA ALA A 159 27.83 -14.54 -5.71
C ALA A 159 28.85 -14.64 -4.56
N GLY A 160 28.75 -15.67 -3.71
CA GLY A 160 29.73 -15.98 -2.67
C GLY A 160 31.09 -16.45 -3.20
N LEU A 161 31.18 -16.86 -4.47
CA LEU A 161 32.43 -17.23 -5.14
C LEU A 161 33.04 -16.10 -5.98
N ALA A 162 32.33 -14.97 -6.15
CA ALA A 162 32.81 -13.80 -6.89
C ALA A 162 33.35 -12.67 -6.00
N VAL A 163 33.40 -12.88 -4.67
CA VAL A 163 34.21 -12.06 -3.74
C VAL A 163 35.51 -12.81 -3.45
N SER A 164 36.26 -13.08 -4.51
CA SER A 164 37.72 -13.16 -4.49
C SER A 164 38.19 -12.34 -5.67
N VAL A 165 38.44 -11.06 -5.40
CA VAL A 165 39.43 -10.15 -5.99
C VAL A 165 38.91 -8.71 -5.81
N TRP A 166 39.60 -8.00 -4.90
CA TRP A 166 39.63 -6.54 -4.66
C TRP A 166 38.30 -5.88 -4.25
N GLY A 167 38.13 -5.26 -3.07
CA GLY A 167 39.07 -4.53 -2.22
C GLY A 167 38.44 -3.16 -1.89
N ALA A 168 38.52 -2.74 -0.62
CA ALA A 168 38.04 -1.47 -0.03
C ALA A 168 36.54 -1.37 0.32
N GLY A 169 36.11 -1.12 1.55
CA GLY A 169 36.81 -1.02 2.83
C GLY A 169 35.75 -0.91 3.93
N VAL A 170 35.76 -1.86 4.86
CA VAL A 170 34.97 -1.83 6.08
C VAL A 170 35.68 -0.91 7.08
N ARG A 171 34.95 0.01 7.72
CA ARG A 171 35.29 0.45 9.08
C ARG A 171 34.05 0.47 9.97
N PRO A 172 34.20 0.12 11.26
CA PRO A 172 33.12 -0.45 12.07
C PRO A 172 32.50 0.54 13.06
N GLN A 173 31.39 0.07 13.62
CA GLN A 173 30.51 0.63 14.65
C GLN A 173 31.25 1.14 15.90
N ARG A 174 30.77 2.25 16.49
CA ARG A 174 31.02 2.58 17.90
C ARG A 174 29.85 2.04 18.74
N GLU A 175 30.10 0.97 19.48
CA GLU A 175 29.32 0.64 20.67
C GLU A 175 29.78 1.51 21.84
N SER A 176 28.83 1.91 22.70
CA SER A 176 29.15 2.12 24.11
C SER A 176 28.01 1.54 24.95
N SER A 177 28.40 0.62 25.81
CA SER A 177 27.60 -0.10 26.78
C SER A 177 27.39 0.75 28.05
N ARG A 178 26.34 0.36 28.78
CA ARG A 178 25.86 0.86 30.08
C ARG A 178 26.97 1.20 31.10
N THR A 179 26.80 2.31 31.81
CA THR A 179 26.92 2.39 33.28
C THR A 179 26.46 3.77 33.78
N GLY A 180 25.75 3.82 34.92
CA GLY A 180 25.75 5.01 35.79
C GLY A 180 24.47 5.85 35.89
N GLN A 181 23.68 5.52 36.92
CA GLN A 181 23.01 6.44 37.88
C GLN A 181 21.77 7.28 37.49
N SER A 182 20.76 7.09 38.34
CA SER A 182 19.54 7.87 38.53
C SER A 182 19.85 9.22 39.20
N ALA A 183 19.21 10.31 38.75
CA ALA A 183 19.05 11.53 39.53
C ALA A 183 17.80 12.34 39.10
N MET A 184 16.86 12.43 40.04
CA MET A 184 15.90 13.50 40.36
C MET A 184 15.14 14.30 39.29
N LYS A 185 13.81 14.26 39.46
CA LYS A 185 12.80 15.26 39.08
C LYS A 185 13.24 16.69 39.43
N GLN A 186 13.05 17.63 38.49
CA GLN A 186 12.62 18.99 38.81
C GLN A 186 11.57 19.47 37.80
N LYS A 187 10.52 20.09 38.34
CA LYS A 187 9.31 20.58 37.68
C LYS A 187 9.46 22.10 37.53
N PRO A 188 9.27 22.70 36.34
CA PRO A 188 9.32 24.16 36.23
C PRO A 188 8.01 24.81 36.75
N PRO A 189 8.10 25.98 37.41
CA PRO A 189 6.96 26.62 38.06
C PRO A 189 6.04 27.36 37.08
N ARG A 190 4.75 27.42 37.44
CA ARG A 190 3.73 28.27 36.82
C ARG A 190 4.10 29.76 37.00
N ARG A 191 3.87 30.56 35.97
CA ARG A 191 3.75 32.02 36.07
C ARG A 191 2.40 32.44 35.49
N GLU A 192 1.58 33.00 36.37
CA GLU A 192 0.45 33.91 36.16
C GLU A 192 0.57 34.94 37.31
N PRO A 193 0.07 36.18 37.18
CA PRO A 193 -1.13 36.61 36.46
C PRO A 193 -0.88 37.19 35.07
#